data_AF-A0A5Z9QAR4-F1
#
_entry.id   AF-A0A5Z9QAR4-F1
#
_cell.length_a   1.000
_cell.length_b   1.000
_cell.length_c   1.000
_cell.angle_alpha   90.00
_cell.angle_beta   90.00
_cell.angle_gamma   90.00
#
_symmetry.space_group_name_H-M   'P 1'
#
loop_
_entity.id
_entity.type
_entity.pdbx_description
1 polymer ?
#
loop_
_entity_poly.entity_id
_entity_poly.type
_entity_poly.pdbx_seq_one_letter_code
_entity_poly.pdbx_strand_id
1 'polypeptide(L)' 'DALFLALRRVKADLNADINTRLEQSARIIQRTPDEVLPALVLAATWFDNAARDADIIRRNAITHPGFVPVIPLKVPVQ' A
#
# COMPACT_ATOMS: atom_id res chain seq x y z
N ASP A 1 -31.07 -29.23 -3.44
CA ASP A 1 -29.60 -29.35 -3.29
C ASP A 1 -28.74 -28.42 -4.15
N ALA A 2 -29.08 -28.07 -5.39
CA ALA A 2 -28.24 -27.19 -6.22
C ALA A 2 -28.04 -25.77 -5.64
N LEU A 3 -29.09 -25.17 -5.06
CA LEU A 3 -29.04 -23.84 -4.45
C LEU A 3 -28.07 -23.77 -3.25
N PHE A 4 -28.04 -24.83 -2.44
CA PHE A 4 -27.17 -24.93 -1.29
C PHE A 4 -25.69 -24.99 -1.70
N LEU A 5 -25.38 -25.76 -2.75
CA LEU A 5 -24.04 -25.85 -3.31
C LEU A 5 -23.59 -24.51 -3.93
N ALA A 6 -24.48 -23.81 -4.63
CA ALA A 6 -24.21 -22.50 -5.21
C ALA A 6 -23.84 -21.47 -4.12
N LEU A 7 -24.62 -21.38 -3.05
CA LEU A 7 -24.34 -20.46 -1.93
C LEU A 7 -23.00 -20.77 -1.25
N ARG A 8 -22.71 -22.06 -1.05
CA ARG A 8 -21.45 -22.49 -0.43
C ARG A 8 -20.23 -22.10 -1.28
N ARG A 9 -20.37 -22.17 -2.61
CA ARG A 9 -19.32 -21.77 -3.54
C ARG A 9 -19.09 -20.26 -3.53
N VAL A 10 -20.16 -19.47 -3.58
CA VAL A 10 -20.06 -18.00 -3.47
C VAL A 10 -19.38 -17.58 -2.16
N LYS A 11 -19.71 -18.23 -1.04
CA LYS A 11 -19.06 -17.96 0.24
C LYS A 11 -17.56 -18.26 0.20
N ALA A 12 -17.15 -19.37 -0.42
CA ALA A 12 -15.74 -19.74 -0.54
C ALA A 12 -14.99 -18.77 -1.45
N ASP A 13 -15.56 -18.40 -2.59
CA ASP A 13 -14.96 -17.47 -3.56
C ASP A 13 -14.82 -16.07 -2.96
N LEU A 14 -15.83 -15.60 -2.22
CA LEU A 14 -15.78 -14.33 -1.51
C LEU A 14 -14.68 -14.33 -0.43
N ASN A 15 -14.58 -15.41 0.35
CA ASN A 15 -13.53 -15.54 1.36
C ASN A 15 -12.13 -15.57 0.73
N ALA A 16 -11.98 -16.23 -0.42
CA ALA A 16 -10.73 -16.25 -1.16
C ALA A 16 -10.36 -14.84 -1.68
N ASP A 17 -11.31 -14.12 -2.29
CA ASP A 17 -11.09 -12.74 -2.77
C ASP A 17 -10.75 -11.79 -1.61
N ILE A 18 -11.45 -11.89 -0.48
CA ILE A 18 -11.12 -11.12 0.73
C ILE A 18 -9.70 -11.43 1.20
N ASN A 19 -9.32 -12.70 1.30
CA ASN A 19 -7.97 -13.09 1.73
C ASN A 19 -6.90 -12.58 0.77
N THR A 20 -7.10 -12.70 -0.55
CA THR A 20 -6.17 -12.16 -1.55
C THR A 20 -6.01 -10.64 -1.42
N ARG A 21 -7.11 -9.91 -1.18
CA ARG A 21 -7.05 -8.45 -0.95
C ARG A 21 -6.38 -8.09 0.38
N LEU A 22 -6.57 -8.91 1.41
CA LEU A 22 -5.93 -8.71 2.71
C LEU A 22 -4.43 -8.98 2.66
N GLU A 23 -3.98 -10.00 1.92
CA GLU A 23 -2.56 -10.25 1.63
C GLU A 23 -1.93 -9.09 0.84
N GLN A 24 -2.69 -8.47 -0.07
CA GLN A 24 -2.27 -7.26 -0.78
C GLN A 24 -2.34 -5.99 0.08
N SER A 25 -3.06 -6.03 1.20
CA SER A 25 -3.18 -4.92 2.14
C SER A 25 -1.99 -4.95 3.10
N ALA A 26 -0.79 -4.76 2.55
CA ALA A 26 0.43 -4.52 3.32
C ALA A 26 0.12 -3.54 4.46
N ARG A 27 0.47 -3.89 5.70
CA ARG A 27 0.19 -3.06 6.88
C ARG A 27 0.68 -1.64 6.59
N ILE A 28 -0.22 -0.67 6.65
CA ILE A 28 0.13 0.72 6.37
C ILE A 28 0.53 1.37 7.69
N ILE A 29 1.72 1.96 7.72
CA ILE A 29 2.17 2.78 8.83
C ILE A 29 2.27 4.24 8.40
N GLN A 30 2.23 5.14 9.38
CA GLN A 30 2.52 6.55 9.15
C GLN A 30 3.99 6.81 9.48
N ARG A 31 4.71 7.39 8.53
CA ARG A 31 6.08 7.89 8.73
C ARG A 31 6.18 9.32 8.24
N THR A 32 6.87 10.15 9.01
CA THR A 32 7.10 11.55 8.67
C THR A 32 8.56 11.69 8.22
N PRO A 33 8.85 12.27 7.03
CA PRO A 33 10.19 12.65 6.64
C PRO A 33 10.78 13.68 7.62
N ASP A 34 12.10 13.70 7.81
CA ASP A 34 12.74 14.72 8.67
C ASP A 34 12.92 16.06 7.92
N GLU A 35 13.07 16.01 6.60
CA GLU A 35 13.22 17.18 5.72
C GLU A 35 12.52 16.94 4.37
N VAL A 36 12.47 17.98 3.53
CA VAL A 36 11.85 17.91 2.20
C VAL A 36 12.79 17.16 1.25
N LEU A 37 12.50 15.88 1.02
CA LEU A 37 13.30 15.00 0.16
C LEU A 37 12.51 14.52 -1.06
N PRO A 38 13.19 14.12 -2.15
CA PRO A 38 12.54 13.40 -3.24
C PRO A 38 11.95 12.06 -2.78
N ALA A 39 10.83 11.65 -3.36
CA ALA A 39 10.18 10.37 -3.08
C ALA A 39 11.12 9.17 -3.33
N LEU A 40 12.01 9.30 -4.33
CA LEU A 40 13.06 8.32 -4.64
C LEU A 40 14.01 8.10 -3.46
N VAL A 41 14.46 9.19 -2.82
CA VAL A 41 15.38 9.13 -1.68
C VAL A 41 14.66 8.51 -0.49
N LEU A 42 13.43 8.94 -0.21
CA LEU A 42 12.62 8.34 0.86
C LEU A 42 12.39 6.84 0.64
N ALA A 43 12.16 6.41 -0.59
CA ALA A 43 11.98 5.00 -0.91
C ALA A 43 13.26 4.19 -0.71
N ALA A 44 14.41 4.72 -1.14
CA ALA A 44 15.71 4.10 -0.87
C ALA A 44 15.97 3.98 0.63
N THR A 45 15.71 5.03 1.42
CA THR A 45 15.97 5.02 2.87
C THR A 45 15.01 4.14 3.66
N TRP A 46 13.71 4.16 3.34
CA TRP A 46 12.69 3.44 4.12
C TRP A 46 12.48 1.99 3.68
N PHE A 47 12.77 1.67 2.43
CA PHE A 47 12.53 0.34 1.85
C PHE A 47 13.78 -0.39 1.39
N ASP A 48 14.95 0.25 1.43
CA ASP A 48 16.17 -0.22 0.76
C ASP A 48 15.93 -0.49 -0.75
N ASN A 49 14.94 0.21 -1.32
CA ASN A 49 14.50 0.00 -2.69
C ASN A 49 13.89 1.29 -3.26
N ALA A 50 14.66 1.97 -4.10
CA ALA A 50 14.25 3.21 -4.74
C ALA A 50 13.04 3.06 -5.68
N ALA A 51 12.79 1.86 -6.23
CA ALA A 51 11.66 1.61 -7.14
C ALA A 51 10.29 1.64 -6.42
N ARG A 52 10.28 1.77 -5.09
CA ARG A 52 9.06 1.92 -4.28
C ARG A 52 8.59 3.37 -4.12
N ASP A 53 9.24 4.33 -4.76
CA ASP A 53 8.84 5.73 -4.76
C ASP A 53 7.40 5.92 -5.29
N ALA A 54 7.01 5.16 -6.32
CA ALA A 54 5.67 5.18 -6.88
C ALA A 54 4.58 4.79 -5.85
N ASP A 55 4.90 3.93 -4.88
CA ASP A 55 3.97 3.59 -3.79
C ASP A 55 3.77 4.78 -2.85
N ILE A 56 4.84 5.48 -2.50
CA ILE A 56 4.79 6.69 -1.65
C ILE A 56 3.96 7.78 -2.34
N ILE A 57 4.22 8.02 -3.63
CA ILE A 57 3.55 9.07 -4.42
C ILE A 57 2.05 8.79 -4.54
N ARG A 58 1.67 7.59 -5.01
CA ARG A 58 0.26 7.25 -5.25
C ARG A 58 -0.56 7.24 -3.96
N ARG A 59 -0.01 6.77 -2.84
CA ARG A 59 -0.75 6.62 -1.58
C ARG A 59 -0.97 7.94 -0.84
N ASN A 60 -0.12 8.94 -1.09
CA ASN A 60 -0.16 10.23 -0.41
C ASN A 60 -0.58 11.37 -1.33
N ALA A 61 -0.96 11.07 -2.58
CA ALA A 61 -1.33 12.05 -3.59
C ALA A 61 -0.29 13.18 -3.75
N ILE A 62 1.00 12.81 -3.78
CA ILE A 62 2.09 13.78 -3.93
C ILE A 62 2.08 14.33 -5.36
N THR A 63 1.92 15.65 -5.49
CA THR A 63 1.89 16.35 -6.79
C THR A 63 3.25 16.36 -7.49
N HIS A 64 4.33 16.56 -6.73
CA HIS A 64 5.69 16.67 -7.27
C HIS A 64 6.62 15.64 -6.62
N PRO A 65 7.04 14.58 -7.34
CA PRO A 65 7.91 13.53 -6.80
C PRO A 65 9.25 14.02 -6.23
N GLY A 66 9.78 15.14 -6.74
CA GLY A 66 11.01 15.76 -6.25
C GLY A 66 10.86 16.56 -4.95
N PHE A 67 9.63 16.83 -4.52
CA PHE A 67 9.30 17.66 -3.36
C PHE A 67 8.24 16.98 -2.51
N VAL A 68 8.66 16.03 -1.66
CA VAL A 68 7.78 15.41 -0.68
C VAL A 68 7.79 16.24 0.62
N PRO A 69 6.64 16.76 1.08
CA PRO A 69 6.57 17.60 2.26
C PRO A 69 6.80 16.81 3.56
N VAL A 70 7.24 17.53 4.59
CA VAL A 70 7.43 17.05 5.98
C VAL A 70 6.06 16.93 6.66
N ILE A 71 5.30 15.93 6.27
CA ILE A 71 3.98 15.59 6.85
C ILE A 71 3.90 14.07 7.06
N PRO A 72 2.98 13.58 7.91
CA PRO A 72 2.79 12.14 8.07
C PRO A 72 2.35 11.48 6.75
N LEU A 73 3.22 10.63 6.19
CA LEU A 73 2.97 9.87 4.97
C LEU A 73 2.52 8.45 5.30
N LYS A 74 1.50 7.98 4.58
CA LYS A 74 1.05 6.59 4.59
C LYS A 74 1.98 5.77 3.72
N VAL A 75 2.70 4.84 4.34
CA VAL A 75 3.64 3.97 3.65
C VAL A 75 3.40 2.51 4.05
N PRO A 76 3.53 1.55 3.12
CA PRO A 76 3.45 0.13 3.46
C PRO A 76 4.59 -0.26 4.40
N VAL A 77 4.37 -1.25 5.25
CA VAL A 77 5.44 -1.94 6.00
C VAL A 77 6.30 -2.73 5.00
N GLN A 78 7.62 -2.77 5.25
CA GLN A 78 8.58 -3.55 4.46
C GLN A 78 8.17 -5.02 4.35
#